data_AF-A0A0S8FNT8-F1
#
_entry.id   AF-A0A0S8FNT8-F1
#
_cell.length_a   1.000
_cell.length_b   1.000
_cell.length_c   1.000
_cell.angle_alpha   90.00
_cell.angle_beta   90.00
_cell.angle_gamma   90.00
#
_symmetry.space_group_name_H-M   'P 1'
#
loop_
_entity.id
_entity.type
_entity.pdbx_description
1 polymer ?
#
loop_
_entity_poly.entity_id
_entity_poly.type
_entity_poly.pdbx_seq_one_letter_code
_entity_poly.pdbx_strand_id
1 'polypeptide(L)'
;MLDERPREAEWVSWLAAGGWAALILATVPLARAVATLIAEFVDPRAFLWLTILVVVTGLVAAARALGNRRPTAAAYAWLAVFGGALLWLTWLLRGNAVEAFHVAQYGVLSILLYRAMLHRYTDPSVFVLSALLAGIVGICDEWVQWLTPDRFWGVRDVAINFLAAVLTQGALAAGLRPTIVSGRPTRRSIGRLCYALAVFLAMLCASYANTPDRIAWYAQRVPAAEFLLDSQSMMVEYGYRHEDPHVGVFRSRFSRDQLRRLDRERGTDVARILDRYQGDGDWHIFRRVYTVPRDAYIHELGTHLFRRNRHLALAREPDRSERKRRESYFIAQRENRILEQFFQQAIEQSSHRWTADTRREVDSQAFAPYVYESAVSRNLITHVSRTQMIMGFSGVIAALLLVGIVCGRTSSDSERPLQRESK
;
A
#
# COMPACT_ATOMS: atom_id res chain seq x y z
N MET A 1 2.03 19.95 29.95
CA MET A 1 1.63 18.62 29.43
C MET A 1 2.79 17.85 28.79
N LEU A 2 3.77 18.49 28.14
CA LEU A 2 4.83 17.75 27.44
C LEU A 2 6.09 17.46 28.31
N ASP A 3 6.26 18.12 29.46
CA ASP A 3 7.46 17.98 30.32
C ASP A 3 7.21 17.15 31.59
N GLU A 4 5.97 16.75 31.82
CA GLU A 4 5.58 15.93 32.98
C GLU A 4 4.98 14.63 32.46
N ARG A 5 5.00 13.59 33.30
CA ARG A 5 4.25 12.36 33.00
C ARG A 5 2.77 12.69 32.86
N PRO A 6 2.01 11.97 32.01
CA PRO A 6 0.58 12.13 31.96
C PRO A 6 -0.02 11.93 33.36
N ARG A 7 -1.00 12.77 33.73
CA ARG A 7 -1.58 12.79 35.09
C ARG A 7 -2.71 11.76 35.23
N GLU A 8 -3.34 11.39 34.13
CA GLU A 8 -4.33 10.34 34.10
C GLU A 8 -3.71 8.95 34.34
N ALA A 9 -4.55 7.97 34.68
CA ALA A 9 -4.09 6.60 34.79
C ALA A 9 -3.63 6.05 33.43
N GLU A 10 -2.61 5.18 33.45
CA GLU A 10 -2.03 4.59 32.23
C GLU A 10 -3.09 3.97 31.29
N TRP A 11 -4.05 3.24 31.85
CA TRP A 11 -5.09 2.58 31.06
C TRP A 11 -5.98 3.57 30.29
N VAL A 12 -6.16 4.81 30.78
CA VAL A 12 -6.94 5.84 30.09
C VAL A 12 -6.22 6.29 28.82
N SER A 13 -4.90 6.50 28.89
CA SER A 13 -4.11 6.86 27.72
C SER A 13 -4.12 5.73 26.67
N TRP A 14 -4.03 4.47 27.10
CA TRP A 14 -4.15 3.31 26.21
C TRP A 14 -5.56 3.14 25.64
N LEU A 15 -6.60 3.39 26.42
CA LEU A 15 -7.98 3.36 25.94
C LEU A 15 -8.22 4.42 24.86
N ALA A 16 -7.66 5.63 25.02
CA ALA A 16 -7.74 6.67 24.00
C ALA A 16 -7.03 6.26 22.70
N ALA A 17 -5.80 5.74 22.79
CA ALA A 17 -5.05 5.27 21.62
C ALA A 17 -5.75 4.07 20.93
N GLY A 18 -6.21 3.10 21.72
CA GLY A 18 -6.93 1.92 21.22
C GLY A 18 -8.29 2.27 20.62
N GLY A 19 -9.04 3.18 21.25
CA GLY A 19 -10.31 3.69 20.73
C GLY A 19 -10.13 4.44 19.42
N TRP A 20 -9.08 5.25 19.29
CA TRP A 20 -8.76 5.93 18.03
C TRP A 20 -8.32 4.96 16.93
N ALA A 21 -7.50 3.96 17.26
CA ALA A 21 -7.13 2.89 16.32
C ALA A 21 -8.38 2.10 15.87
N ALA A 22 -9.27 1.75 16.80
CA ALA A 22 -10.53 1.08 16.48
C ALA A 22 -11.43 1.95 15.59
N LEU A 23 -11.47 3.26 15.81
CA LEU A 23 -12.18 4.20 14.95
C LEU A 23 -11.63 4.17 13.52
N ILE A 24 -10.31 4.24 13.34
CA ILE A 24 -9.68 4.14 12.01
C ILE A 24 -10.11 2.84 11.33
N LEU A 25 -9.90 1.68 11.98
CA LEU A 25 -10.23 0.38 11.41
C LEU A 25 -11.73 0.21 11.10
N ALA A 26 -12.61 0.73 11.98
CA ALA A 26 -14.05 0.66 11.79
C ALA A 26 -14.55 1.58 10.65
N THR A 27 -13.81 2.64 10.32
CA THR A 27 -14.18 3.53 9.21
C THR A 27 -13.88 2.92 7.84
N VAL A 28 -12.96 1.96 7.72
CA VAL A 28 -12.55 1.39 6.42
C VAL A 28 -13.71 0.82 5.60
N PRO A 29 -14.59 -0.04 6.14
CA PRO A 29 -15.68 -0.61 5.36
C PRO A 29 -16.73 0.43 4.98
N LEU A 30 -16.85 1.50 5.78
CA LEU A 30 -17.84 2.56 5.62
C LEU A 30 -17.33 3.74 4.78
N ALA A 31 -16.01 3.85 4.58
CA ALA A 31 -15.37 5.04 4.03
C ALA A 31 -15.92 5.39 2.65
N ARG A 32 -16.17 4.40 1.78
CA ARG A 32 -16.74 4.67 0.45
C ARG A 32 -18.20 5.11 0.54
N ALA A 33 -19.02 4.46 1.36
CA ALA A 33 -20.42 4.84 1.53
C ALA A 33 -20.53 6.28 2.09
N VAL A 34 -19.72 6.60 3.11
CA VAL A 34 -19.65 7.93 3.70
C VAL A 34 -19.12 8.96 2.70
N ALA A 35 -18.07 8.63 1.93
CA ALA A 35 -17.54 9.53 0.92
C ALA A 35 -18.54 9.81 -0.20
N THR A 36 -19.26 8.80 -0.69
CA THR A 36 -20.33 8.99 -1.69
C THR A 36 -21.46 9.85 -1.13
N LEU A 37 -21.93 9.54 0.08
CA LEU A 37 -22.99 10.31 0.74
C LEU A 37 -22.58 11.77 0.91
N ILE A 38 -21.34 12.03 1.36
CA ILE A 38 -20.87 13.41 1.55
C ILE A 38 -20.65 14.11 0.19
N ALA A 39 -20.19 13.40 -0.83
CA ALA A 39 -19.98 13.95 -2.17
C ALA A 39 -21.28 14.42 -2.85
N GLU A 40 -22.44 13.91 -2.41
CA GLU A 40 -23.75 14.41 -2.86
C GLU A 40 -24.05 15.82 -2.32
N PHE A 41 -23.47 16.21 -1.19
CA PHE A 41 -23.76 17.48 -0.51
C PHE A 41 -22.57 18.45 -0.47
N VAL A 42 -21.35 17.96 -0.62
CA VAL A 42 -20.12 18.72 -0.37
C VAL A 42 -19.07 18.39 -1.44
N ASP A 43 -18.40 19.42 -1.97
CA ASP A 43 -17.27 19.26 -2.88
C ASP A 43 -16.22 18.31 -2.25
N PRO A 44 -15.76 17.25 -2.94
CA PRO A 44 -14.70 16.36 -2.46
C PRO A 44 -13.45 17.09 -1.95
N ARG A 45 -13.16 18.30 -2.43
CA ARG A 45 -12.08 19.18 -1.95
C ARG A 45 -12.26 19.63 -0.51
N ALA A 46 -13.48 19.62 0.02
CA ALA A 46 -13.74 19.96 1.42
C ALA A 46 -13.01 19.02 2.39
N PHE A 47 -12.90 17.73 2.07
CA PHE A 47 -12.12 16.78 2.88
C PHE A 47 -10.64 17.14 2.93
N LEU A 48 -10.08 17.58 1.80
CA LEU A 48 -8.70 18.06 1.75
C LEU A 48 -8.52 19.29 2.63
N TRP A 49 -9.41 20.27 2.52
CA TRP A 49 -9.34 21.50 3.33
C TRP A 49 -9.58 21.24 4.82
N LEU A 50 -10.48 20.32 5.16
CA LEU A 50 -10.68 19.87 6.53
C LEU A 50 -9.40 19.22 7.09
N THR A 51 -8.75 18.37 6.30
CA THR A 51 -7.48 17.74 6.67
C THR A 51 -6.40 18.81 6.90
N ILE A 52 -6.25 19.75 5.97
CA ILE A 52 -5.30 20.88 6.09
C ILE A 52 -5.61 21.69 7.35
N LEU A 53 -6.89 21.99 7.62
CA LEU A 53 -7.32 22.73 8.80
C LEU A 53 -6.93 21.99 10.09
N VAL A 54 -7.14 20.67 10.17
CA VAL A 54 -6.75 19.86 11.33
C VAL A 54 -5.23 19.90 11.52
N VAL A 55 -4.44 19.72 10.45
CA VAL A 55 -2.97 19.79 10.51
C VAL A 55 -2.50 21.18 10.95
N VAL A 56 -3.00 22.25 10.33
CA VAL A 56 -2.65 23.64 10.70
C VAL A 56 -3.04 23.94 12.14
N THR A 57 -4.23 23.53 12.58
CA THR A 57 -4.67 23.74 13.96
C THR A 57 -3.74 23.04 14.95
N GLY A 58 -3.33 21.80 14.64
CA GLY A 58 -2.34 21.06 15.41
C GLY A 58 -0.98 21.77 15.48
N LEU A 59 -0.50 22.29 14.34
CA LEU A 59 0.76 23.04 14.27
C LEU A 59 0.70 24.36 15.05
N VAL A 60 -0.41 25.08 14.97
CA VAL A 60 -0.61 26.31 15.75
C VAL A 60 -0.67 25.99 17.24
N ALA A 61 -1.36 24.92 17.65
CA ALA A 61 -1.39 24.48 19.04
C ALA A 61 0.02 24.10 19.53
N ALA A 62 0.80 23.39 18.69
CA ALA A 62 2.20 23.05 18.98
C ALA A 62 3.08 24.32 19.12
N ALA A 63 2.95 25.28 18.21
CA ALA A 63 3.70 26.53 18.24
C ALA A 63 3.36 27.38 19.48
N ARG A 64 2.08 27.41 19.90
CA ARG A 64 1.65 28.05 21.14
C ARG A 64 2.22 27.35 22.37
N ALA A 65 2.14 26.02 22.42
CA ALA A 65 2.72 25.24 23.50
C ALA A 65 4.23 25.46 23.63
N LEU A 66 4.92 25.62 22.49
CA LEU A 66 6.34 25.93 22.42
C LEU A 66 6.65 27.36 22.90
N GLY A 67 5.85 28.35 22.51
CA GLY A 67 6.03 29.76 22.92
C GLY A 67 6.00 29.96 24.44
N ASN A 68 5.22 29.15 25.14
CA ASN A 68 5.14 29.16 26.61
C ASN A 68 6.42 28.66 27.31
N ARG A 69 7.45 28.22 26.57
CA ARG A 69 8.65 27.54 27.10
C ARG A 69 9.97 28.26 26.84
N ARG A 70 9.95 29.52 26.40
CA ARG A 70 11.15 30.27 25.96
C ARG A 70 11.99 29.47 24.95
N PRO A 71 11.39 29.11 23.80
CA PRO A 71 11.99 28.16 22.86
C PRO A 71 13.17 28.75 22.10
N THR A 72 13.99 27.88 21.52
CA THR A 72 15.05 28.28 20.58
C THR A 72 14.47 28.48 19.17
N ALA A 73 15.10 29.33 18.36
CA ALA A 73 14.71 29.48 16.95
C ALA A 73 14.75 28.14 16.18
N ALA A 74 15.69 27.26 16.55
CA ALA A 74 15.79 25.91 15.99
C ALA A 74 14.53 25.06 16.25
N ALA A 75 13.87 25.21 17.40
CA ALA A 75 12.65 24.48 17.72
C ALA A 75 11.50 24.85 16.77
N TYR A 76 11.33 26.15 16.48
CA TYR A 76 10.37 26.62 15.48
C TYR A 76 10.75 26.17 14.06
N ALA A 77 12.04 26.21 13.72
CA ALA A 77 12.51 25.74 12.41
C ALA A 77 12.18 24.25 12.20
N TRP A 78 12.44 23.40 13.20
CA TRP A 78 12.07 21.98 13.12
C TRP A 78 10.56 21.76 13.05
N LEU A 79 9.78 22.50 13.84
CA LEU A 79 8.32 22.43 13.76
C LEU A 79 7.82 22.84 12.36
N ALA A 80 8.41 23.87 11.76
CA ALA A 80 8.08 24.31 10.41
C ALA A 80 8.49 23.28 9.34
N VAL A 81 9.66 22.64 9.48
CA VAL A 81 10.12 21.58 8.56
C VAL A 81 9.18 20.38 8.59
N PHE A 82 8.90 19.82 9.77
CA PHE A 82 8.03 18.64 9.88
C PHE A 82 6.56 18.98 9.60
N GLY A 83 6.09 20.15 10.04
CA GLY A 83 4.74 20.63 9.74
C GLY A 83 4.54 20.92 8.26
N GLY A 84 5.52 21.56 7.62
CA GLY A 84 5.53 21.79 6.18
C GLY A 84 5.56 20.49 5.39
N ALA A 85 6.35 19.50 5.82
CA ALA A 85 6.37 18.17 5.22
C ALA A 85 5.02 17.45 5.34
N LEU A 86 4.33 17.55 6.49
CA LEU A 86 2.97 17.01 6.66
C LEU A 86 1.97 17.69 5.71
N LEU A 87 1.98 19.02 5.64
CA LEU A 87 1.11 19.77 4.72
C LEU A 87 1.41 19.45 3.25
N TRP A 88 2.68 19.32 2.90
CA TRP A 88 3.10 18.92 1.56
C TRP A 88 2.64 17.50 1.22
N LEU A 89 2.77 16.55 2.14
CA LEU A 89 2.26 15.18 1.98
C LEU A 89 0.74 15.19 1.77
N THR A 90 -0.01 15.92 2.60
CA THR A 90 -1.47 16.10 2.44
C THR A 90 -1.82 16.69 1.08
N TRP A 91 -1.07 17.70 0.61
CA TRP A 91 -1.29 18.32 -0.70
C TRP A 91 -0.94 17.40 -1.87
N LEU A 92 0.09 16.56 -1.73
CA LEU A 92 0.44 15.55 -2.73
C LEU A 92 -0.72 14.56 -2.94
N LEU A 93 -1.46 14.28 -1.88
CA LEU A 93 -2.64 13.40 -1.86
C LEU A 93 -3.94 14.11 -2.25
N ARG A 94 -3.92 15.36 -2.72
CA ARG A 94 -5.14 16.11 -3.11
C ARG A 94 -6.02 15.42 -4.17
N GLY A 95 -5.45 14.51 -4.95
CA GLY A 95 -6.20 13.71 -5.92
C GLY A 95 -7.09 12.63 -5.28
N ASN A 96 -6.84 12.29 -4.02
CA ASN A 96 -7.64 11.37 -3.22
C ASN A 96 -7.78 11.93 -1.80
N ALA A 97 -8.83 12.72 -1.58
CA ALA A 97 -9.02 13.40 -0.30
C ALA A 97 -9.21 12.44 0.90
N VAL A 98 -9.64 11.20 0.65
CA VAL A 98 -9.72 10.15 1.69
C VAL A 98 -8.33 9.72 2.13
N GLU A 99 -7.40 9.46 1.19
CA GLU A 99 -5.99 9.19 1.51
C GLU A 99 -5.36 10.36 2.27
N ALA A 100 -5.69 11.60 1.88
CA ALA A 100 -5.19 12.79 2.57
C ALA A 100 -5.63 12.82 4.05
N PHE A 101 -6.88 12.46 4.34
CA PHE A 101 -7.42 12.43 5.70
C PHE A 101 -6.69 11.44 6.62
N HIS A 102 -6.19 10.33 6.08
CA HIS A 102 -5.38 9.37 6.84
C HIS A 102 -4.11 10.01 7.42
N VAL A 103 -3.51 11.00 6.74
CA VAL A 103 -2.34 11.73 7.28
C VAL A 103 -2.66 12.36 8.64
N ALA A 104 -3.85 12.97 8.78
CA ALA A 104 -4.29 13.54 10.04
C ALA A 104 -4.61 12.45 11.08
N GLN A 105 -5.33 11.40 10.68
CA GLN A 105 -5.70 10.30 11.59
C GLN A 105 -4.48 9.60 12.20
N TYR A 106 -3.47 9.28 11.38
CA TYR A 106 -2.25 8.62 11.84
C TYR A 106 -1.31 9.57 12.60
N GLY A 107 -1.31 10.86 12.28
CA GLY A 107 -0.65 11.87 13.09
C GLY A 107 -1.23 11.94 14.51
N VAL A 108 -2.56 12.00 14.63
CA VAL A 108 -3.25 11.98 15.93
C VAL A 108 -2.99 10.67 16.68
N LEU A 109 -3.13 9.53 16.02
CA LEU A 109 -2.83 8.21 16.61
C LEU A 109 -1.41 8.16 17.18
N SER A 110 -0.44 8.67 16.43
CA SER A 110 0.96 8.72 16.82
C SER A 110 1.17 9.54 18.11
N ILE A 111 0.48 10.69 18.26
CA ILE A 111 0.51 11.50 19.48
C ILE A 111 -0.10 10.74 20.68
N LEU A 112 -1.24 10.05 20.47
CA LEU A 112 -1.90 9.28 21.52
C LEU A 112 -1.02 8.11 22.00
N LEU A 113 -0.37 7.41 21.06
CA LEU A 113 0.59 6.34 21.37
C LEU A 113 1.82 6.87 22.10
N TYR A 114 2.36 8.02 21.71
CA TYR A 114 3.44 8.70 22.44
C TYR A 114 3.02 8.99 23.88
N ARG A 115 1.83 9.58 24.06
CA ARG A 115 1.29 9.88 25.39
C ARG A 115 1.12 8.63 26.25
N ALA A 116 0.57 7.54 25.71
CA ALA A 116 0.41 6.28 26.43
C ALA A 116 1.75 5.68 26.84
N MET A 117 2.76 5.77 25.96
CA MET A 117 4.09 5.24 26.24
C MET A 117 4.86 6.07 27.29
N LEU A 118 4.61 7.38 27.41
CA LEU A 118 5.29 8.22 28.41
C LEU A 118 5.07 7.76 29.88
N HIS A 119 4.06 6.93 30.16
CA HIS A 119 3.89 6.30 31.48
C HIS A 119 5.06 5.38 31.86
N ARG A 120 5.72 4.78 30.86
CA ARG A 120 6.75 3.75 31.05
C ARG A 120 8.10 4.11 30.45
N TYR A 121 8.15 5.08 29.55
CA TYR A 121 9.35 5.43 28.79
C TYR A 121 9.63 6.93 28.86
N THR A 122 10.87 7.27 29.17
CA THR A 122 11.36 8.66 29.21
C THR A 122 12.67 8.83 28.43
N ASP A 123 13.01 7.86 27.58
CA ASP A 123 14.17 7.91 26.69
C ASP A 123 13.74 8.08 25.22
N PRO A 124 14.63 8.53 24.31
CA PRO A 124 14.27 8.89 22.94
C PRO A 124 13.66 7.76 22.10
N SER A 125 13.78 6.49 22.51
CA SER A 125 13.14 5.37 21.81
C SER A 125 11.62 5.48 21.76
N VAL A 126 11.01 6.24 22.68
CA VAL A 126 9.56 6.44 22.75
C VAL A 126 9.00 6.98 21.42
N PHE A 127 9.71 7.90 20.76
CA PHE A 127 9.29 8.48 19.48
C PHE A 127 9.24 7.43 18.37
N VAL A 128 10.28 6.60 18.28
CA VAL A 128 10.38 5.56 17.25
C VAL A 128 9.37 4.44 17.52
N LEU A 129 9.22 4.03 18.79
CA LEU A 129 8.24 3.02 19.19
C LEU A 129 6.81 3.48 18.87
N SER A 130 6.45 4.72 19.16
CA SER A 130 5.12 5.26 18.84
C SER A 130 4.85 5.31 17.34
N ALA A 131 5.85 5.69 16.53
CA ALA A 131 5.72 5.63 15.07
C ALA A 131 5.57 4.18 14.56
N LEU A 132 6.33 3.22 15.09
CA LEU A 132 6.22 1.81 14.71
C LEU A 132 4.86 1.21 15.09
N LEU A 133 4.34 1.52 16.29
CA LEU A 133 3.01 1.08 16.70
C LEU A 133 1.91 1.67 15.81
N ALA A 134 2.02 2.96 15.43
CA ALA A 134 1.12 3.57 14.46
C ALA A 134 1.24 2.89 13.09
N GLY A 135 2.45 2.55 12.65
CA GLY A 135 2.68 1.78 11.42
C GLY A 135 2.09 0.37 11.46
N ILE A 136 2.15 -0.32 12.59
CA ILE A 136 1.48 -1.62 12.80
C ILE A 136 -0.04 -1.47 12.61
N VAL A 137 -0.64 -0.44 13.20
CA VAL A 137 -2.07 -0.12 12.95
C VAL A 137 -2.31 0.22 11.49
N GLY A 138 -1.37 0.88 10.82
CA GLY A 138 -1.38 1.14 9.37
C GLY A 138 -1.41 -0.12 8.51
N ILE A 139 -0.71 -1.19 8.92
CA ILE A 139 -0.76 -2.48 8.23
C ILE A 139 -2.11 -3.17 8.49
N CYS A 140 -2.60 -3.13 9.74
CA CYS A 140 -3.93 -3.67 10.07
C CYS A 140 -5.05 -3.00 9.27
N ASP A 141 -4.98 -1.68 9.11
CA ASP A 141 -5.89 -0.87 8.30
C ASP A 141 -5.95 -1.38 6.85
N GLU A 142 -4.79 -1.57 6.24
CA GLU A 142 -4.69 -2.13 4.90
C GLU A 142 -5.14 -3.60 4.81
N TRP A 143 -4.98 -4.39 5.88
CA TRP A 143 -5.54 -5.75 5.92
C TRP A 143 -7.06 -5.74 5.96
N VAL A 144 -7.68 -4.85 6.76
CA VAL A 144 -9.14 -4.66 6.77
C VAL A 144 -9.61 -4.14 5.41
N GLN A 145 -8.85 -3.22 4.81
CA GLN A 145 -9.13 -2.72 3.46
C GLN A 145 -9.09 -3.84 2.42
N TRP A 146 -8.10 -4.72 2.48
CA TRP A 146 -8.00 -5.89 1.59
C TRP A 146 -9.17 -6.86 1.76
N LEU A 147 -9.63 -7.08 2.99
CA LEU A 147 -10.81 -7.91 3.30
C LEU A 147 -12.13 -7.23 2.90
N THR A 148 -12.13 -5.92 2.67
CA THR A 148 -13.33 -5.18 2.29
C THR A 148 -13.55 -5.26 0.78
N PRO A 149 -14.74 -5.66 0.30
CA PRO A 149 -15.05 -5.71 -1.13
C PRO A 149 -14.75 -4.40 -1.86
N ASP A 150 -14.26 -4.53 -3.10
CA ASP A 150 -13.92 -3.41 -4.00
C ASP A 150 -12.87 -2.41 -3.45
N ARG A 151 -12.09 -2.79 -2.44
CA ARG A 151 -10.97 -2.00 -1.90
C ARG A 151 -9.65 -2.71 -2.13
N PHE A 152 -8.59 -1.94 -2.38
CA PHE A 152 -7.28 -2.48 -2.77
C PHE A 152 -6.29 -2.40 -1.62
N TRP A 153 -5.51 -3.46 -1.41
CA TRP A 153 -4.35 -3.35 -0.54
C TRP A 153 -3.28 -2.49 -1.20
N GLY A 154 -2.69 -1.55 -0.46
CA GLY A 154 -1.64 -0.67 -0.98
C GLY A 154 -0.45 -0.56 -0.03
N VAL A 155 0.73 -1.05 -0.45
CA VAL A 155 1.98 -0.78 0.30
C VAL A 155 2.27 0.73 0.39
N ARG A 156 1.82 1.50 -0.61
CA ARG A 156 1.91 2.96 -0.62
C ARG A 156 1.10 3.56 0.53
N ASP A 157 -0.06 3.02 0.84
CA ASP A 157 -0.95 3.53 1.87
C ASP A 157 -0.39 3.21 3.26
N VAL A 158 0.16 2.01 3.47
CA VAL A 158 0.98 1.70 4.66
C VAL A 158 2.11 2.72 4.83
N ALA A 159 2.82 3.03 3.75
CA ALA A 159 3.95 3.98 3.79
C ALA A 159 3.49 5.40 4.12
N ILE A 160 2.36 5.87 3.59
CA ILE A 160 1.77 7.18 3.90
C ILE A 160 1.37 7.24 5.38
N ASN A 161 0.65 6.23 5.87
CA ASN A 161 0.22 6.13 7.26
C ASN A 161 1.43 6.16 8.22
N PHE A 162 2.47 5.37 7.91
CA PHE A 162 3.71 5.34 8.68
C PHE A 162 4.49 6.66 8.59
N LEU A 163 4.60 7.26 7.40
CA LEU A 163 5.30 8.54 7.21
C LEU A 163 4.61 9.67 7.98
N ALA A 164 3.28 9.72 8.00
CA ALA A 164 2.54 10.67 8.81
C ALA A 164 2.92 10.54 10.30
N ALA A 165 2.95 9.31 10.82
CA ALA A 165 3.37 9.06 12.20
C ALA A 165 4.82 9.47 12.46
N VAL A 166 5.76 9.17 11.55
CA VAL A 166 7.18 9.54 11.64
C VAL A 166 7.34 11.07 11.64
N LEU A 167 6.68 11.79 10.74
CA LEU A 167 6.75 13.25 10.67
C LEU A 167 6.17 13.90 11.93
N THR A 168 5.07 13.37 12.46
CA THR A 168 4.51 13.84 13.73
C THR A 168 5.47 13.59 14.90
N GLN A 169 6.08 12.41 15.00
CA GLN A 169 7.08 12.14 16.04
C GLN A 169 8.35 12.98 15.87
N GLY A 170 8.75 13.29 14.64
CA GLY A 170 9.83 14.25 14.33
C GLY A 170 9.51 15.66 14.83
N ALA A 171 8.29 16.14 14.61
CA ALA A 171 7.81 17.42 15.14
C ALA A 171 7.82 17.43 16.68
N LEU A 172 7.41 16.34 17.34
CA LEU A 172 7.47 16.20 18.81
C LEU A 172 8.93 16.20 19.31
N ALA A 173 9.78 15.35 18.74
CA ALA A 173 11.15 15.13 19.19
C ALA A 173 12.06 16.33 18.96
N ALA A 174 12.04 16.90 17.74
CA ALA A 174 12.96 17.97 17.34
C ALA A 174 12.36 19.37 17.47
N GLY A 175 11.03 19.50 17.30
CA GLY A 175 10.31 20.77 17.42
C GLY A 175 9.92 21.06 18.86
N LEU A 176 9.07 20.22 19.47
CA LEU A 176 8.58 20.47 20.83
C LEU A 176 9.59 20.14 21.94
N ARG A 177 10.52 19.21 21.68
CA ARG A 177 11.63 18.82 22.57
C ARG A 177 11.20 18.66 24.04
N PRO A 178 10.29 17.72 24.32
CA PRO A 178 9.78 17.50 25.68
C PRO A 178 10.93 17.15 26.64
N THR A 179 11.07 17.88 27.74
CA THR A 179 12.24 17.70 28.65
C THR A 179 12.20 16.39 29.42
N ILE A 180 11.01 15.81 29.59
CA ILE A 180 10.84 14.48 30.17
C ILE A 180 11.54 13.39 29.36
N VAL A 181 11.70 13.59 28.05
CA VAL A 181 12.41 12.64 27.19
C VAL A 181 13.85 13.07 27.05
N SER A 182 14.77 12.33 27.65
CA SER A 182 16.19 12.71 27.65
C SER A 182 17.12 11.49 27.71
N GLY A 183 18.42 11.74 27.54
CA GLY A 183 19.46 10.71 27.61
C GLY A 183 19.55 9.84 26.35
N ARG A 184 20.14 8.64 26.52
CA ARG A 184 20.31 7.64 25.46
C ARG A 184 19.30 6.51 25.65
N PRO A 185 18.85 5.85 24.57
CA PRO A 185 18.01 4.67 24.69
C PRO A 185 18.63 3.60 25.59
N THR A 186 17.87 3.14 26.57
CA THR A 186 18.33 2.05 27.46
C THR A 186 18.40 0.73 26.68
N ARG A 187 19.19 -0.25 27.15
CA ARG A 187 19.21 -1.59 26.52
C ARG A 187 17.81 -2.22 26.49
N ARG A 188 17.03 -2.05 27.56
CA ARG A 188 15.64 -2.54 27.62
C ARG A 188 14.77 -1.89 26.53
N SER A 189 14.94 -0.58 26.33
CA SER A 189 14.24 0.17 25.29
C SER A 189 14.65 -0.26 23.88
N ILE A 190 15.96 -0.49 23.65
CA ILE A 190 16.47 -1.06 22.39
C ILE A 190 15.87 -2.44 22.14
N GLY A 191 15.84 -3.31 23.15
CA GLY A 191 15.25 -4.65 22.98
C GLY A 191 13.77 -4.60 22.60
N ARG A 192 13.00 -3.71 23.23
CA ARG A 192 11.59 -3.46 22.88
C ARG A 192 11.43 -2.89 21.47
N LEU A 193 12.31 -1.98 21.07
CA LEU A 193 12.34 -1.46 19.70
C LEU A 193 12.61 -2.58 18.69
N CYS A 194 13.54 -3.48 18.97
CA CYS A 194 13.80 -4.64 18.14
C CYS A 194 12.58 -5.55 18.03
N TYR A 195 11.87 -5.82 19.13
CA TYR A 195 10.63 -6.60 19.08
C TYR A 195 9.51 -5.91 18.29
N ALA A 196 9.28 -4.61 18.51
CA ALA A 196 8.28 -3.86 17.77
C ALA A 196 8.58 -3.83 16.26
N LEU A 197 9.85 -3.62 15.89
CA LEU A 197 10.29 -3.66 14.50
C LEU A 197 10.18 -5.06 13.91
N ALA A 198 10.50 -6.11 14.68
CA ALA A 198 10.32 -7.49 14.24
C ALA A 198 8.84 -7.80 13.96
N VAL A 199 7.91 -7.34 14.79
CA VAL A 199 6.46 -7.49 14.56
C VAL A 199 6.03 -6.74 13.30
N PHE A 200 6.42 -5.46 13.17
CA PHE A 200 6.11 -4.66 11.99
C PHE A 200 6.60 -5.34 10.69
N LEU A 201 7.86 -5.80 10.68
CA LEU A 201 8.44 -6.52 9.54
C LEU A 201 7.79 -7.89 9.31
N ALA A 202 7.40 -8.61 10.36
CA ALA A 202 6.68 -9.87 10.23
C ALA A 202 5.31 -9.68 9.58
N MET A 203 4.59 -8.61 9.92
CA MET A 203 3.31 -8.28 9.28
C MET A 203 3.47 -7.87 7.81
N LEU A 204 4.51 -7.10 7.48
CA LEU A 204 4.85 -6.84 6.09
C LEU A 204 5.22 -8.14 5.36
N CYS A 205 6.06 -8.98 5.94
CA CYS A 205 6.42 -10.28 5.38
C CYS A 205 5.18 -11.14 5.12
N ALA A 206 4.22 -11.18 6.05
CA ALA A 206 2.96 -11.89 5.87
C ALA A 206 2.17 -11.34 4.66
N SER A 207 2.12 -10.01 4.51
CA SER A 207 1.49 -9.33 3.37
C SER A 207 2.16 -9.70 2.04
N TYR A 208 3.49 -9.64 1.97
CA TYR A 208 4.29 -10.03 0.79
C TYR A 208 4.26 -11.53 0.49
N ALA A 209 3.94 -12.34 1.49
CA ALA A 209 3.81 -13.77 1.33
C ALA A 209 2.38 -14.18 0.91
N ASN A 210 1.37 -13.33 1.11
CA ASN A 210 -0.03 -13.59 0.77
C ASN A 210 -0.33 -13.37 -0.72
N THR A 211 0.26 -14.23 -1.56
CA THR A 211 0.09 -14.21 -3.03
C THR A 211 -1.25 -14.81 -3.48
N PRO A 212 -1.73 -14.53 -4.71
CA PRO A 212 -2.99 -15.09 -5.22
C PRO A 212 -3.13 -16.61 -5.06
N ASP A 213 -2.08 -17.38 -5.31
CA ASP A 213 -2.11 -18.85 -5.12
C ASP A 213 -2.38 -19.25 -3.65
N ARG A 214 -1.86 -18.47 -2.69
CA ARG A 214 -2.10 -18.72 -1.27
C ARG A 214 -3.52 -18.31 -0.90
N ILE A 215 -3.98 -17.17 -1.41
CA ILE A 215 -5.37 -16.72 -1.25
C ILE A 215 -6.32 -17.81 -1.73
N ALA A 216 -6.12 -18.31 -2.96
CA ALA A 216 -6.91 -19.40 -3.50
C ALA A 216 -6.86 -20.66 -2.62
N TRP A 217 -5.66 -21.03 -2.15
CA TRP A 217 -5.48 -22.21 -1.31
C TRP A 217 -6.31 -22.19 -0.02
N TYR A 218 -6.32 -21.09 0.74
CA TYR A 218 -7.11 -21.03 1.97
C TYR A 218 -8.58 -20.65 1.72
N ALA A 219 -8.90 -19.85 0.70
CA ALA A 219 -10.28 -19.50 0.37
C ALA A 219 -11.10 -20.73 -0.05
N GLN A 220 -10.47 -21.72 -0.69
CA GLN A 220 -11.10 -23.01 -1.02
C GLN A 220 -11.30 -23.93 0.20
N ARG A 221 -10.63 -23.66 1.32
CA ARG A 221 -10.65 -24.51 2.54
C ARG A 221 -11.46 -23.92 3.68
N VAL A 222 -11.64 -22.60 3.67
CA VAL A 222 -12.33 -21.85 4.71
C VAL A 222 -13.53 -21.16 4.08
N PRO A 223 -14.77 -21.64 4.31
CA PRO A 223 -15.96 -21.08 3.69
C PRO A 223 -16.11 -19.56 3.89
N ALA A 224 -15.75 -19.07 5.07
CA ALA A 224 -15.77 -17.63 5.38
C ALA A 224 -14.82 -16.78 4.53
N ALA A 225 -13.85 -17.39 3.84
CA ALA A 225 -12.86 -16.74 2.99
C ALA A 225 -13.15 -16.91 1.48
N GLU A 226 -14.22 -17.61 1.10
CA GLU A 226 -14.52 -17.91 -0.32
C GLU A 226 -14.69 -16.63 -1.15
N PHE A 227 -15.25 -15.57 -0.57
CA PHE A 227 -15.42 -14.27 -1.22
C PHE A 227 -14.10 -13.67 -1.74
N LEU A 228 -12.95 -14.09 -1.19
CA LEU A 228 -11.63 -13.64 -1.66
C LEU A 228 -11.27 -14.20 -3.03
N LEU A 229 -11.90 -15.30 -3.46
CA LEU A 229 -11.76 -15.77 -4.84
C LEU A 229 -12.38 -14.78 -5.84
N ASP A 230 -13.42 -14.05 -5.44
CA ASP A 230 -14.07 -13.02 -6.26
C ASP A 230 -13.45 -11.63 -6.09
N SER A 231 -12.52 -11.49 -5.15
CA SER A 231 -11.83 -10.23 -4.91
C SER A 231 -10.87 -9.92 -6.05
N GLN A 232 -10.90 -8.67 -6.50
CA GLN A 232 -9.91 -8.11 -7.44
C GLN A 232 -8.69 -7.56 -6.74
N SER A 233 -8.71 -7.54 -5.40
CA SER A 233 -7.66 -6.98 -4.57
C SER A 233 -6.69 -8.07 -4.14
N MET A 234 -5.50 -8.03 -4.72
CA MET A 234 -4.38 -8.87 -4.31
C MET A 234 -3.45 -8.04 -3.43
N MET A 235 -2.91 -8.65 -2.37
CA MET A 235 -1.90 -7.95 -1.56
C MET A 235 -0.62 -7.76 -2.36
N VAL A 236 0.00 -8.87 -2.78
CA VAL A 236 1.23 -8.82 -3.58
C VAL A 236 1.20 -9.89 -4.65
N GLU A 237 1.66 -9.51 -5.84
CA GLU A 237 1.79 -10.40 -6.97
C GLU A 237 3.23 -10.39 -7.50
N TYR A 238 3.74 -11.57 -7.84
CA TYR A 238 5.06 -11.75 -8.41
C TYR A 238 4.92 -12.22 -9.85
N GLY A 239 5.95 -11.98 -10.66
CA GLY A 239 5.94 -12.46 -12.04
C GLY A 239 7.29 -12.31 -12.72
N TYR A 240 7.22 -12.27 -14.03
CA TYR A 240 8.35 -12.21 -14.94
C TYR A 240 8.24 -10.94 -15.77
N ARG A 241 9.37 -10.26 -15.95
CA ARG A 241 9.50 -9.15 -16.87
C ARG A 241 10.03 -9.69 -18.19
N HIS A 242 9.25 -9.52 -19.24
CA HIS A 242 9.57 -9.97 -20.59
C HIS A 242 10.00 -8.76 -21.41
N GLU A 243 11.20 -8.82 -21.97
CA GLU A 243 11.68 -7.86 -22.97
C GLU A 243 11.71 -8.57 -24.33
N ASP A 244 11.04 -7.99 -25.31
CA ASP A 244 10.98 -8.52 -26.66
C ASP A 244 11.19 -7.38 -27.68
N PRO A 245 12.11 -7.51 -28.65
CA PRO A 245 12.39 -6.45 -29.63
C PRO A 245 11.17 -6.03 -30.47
N HIS A 246 10.24 -6.95 -30.74
CA HIS A 246 9.09 -6.71 -31.61
C HIS A 246 7.87 -6.21 -30.84
N VAL A 247 7.83 -6.43 -29.53
CA VAL A 247 6.69 -6.07 -28.66
C VAL A 247 7.02 -4.91 -27.72
N GLY A 248 8.22 -4.87 -27.16
CA GLY A 248 8.61 -3.97 -26.07
C GLY A 248 8.72 -4.74 -24.74
N VAL A 249 8.34 -4.09 -23.65
CA VAL A 249 8.39 -4.64 -22.30
C VAL A 249 6.98 -4.94 -21.82
N PHE A 250 6.75 -6.13 -21.28
CA PHE A 250 5.53 -6.42 -20.52
C PHE A 250 5.84 -7.31 -19.33
N ARG A 251 4.89 -7.40 -18.39
CA ARG A 251 5.02 -8.24 -17.20
C ARG A 251 3.91 -9.28 -17.23
N SER A 252 4.26 -10.49 -16.83
CA SER A 252 3.33 -11.62 -16.76
C SER A 252 3.50 -12.37 -15.45
N ARG A 253 2.43 -12.95 -14.93
CA ARG A 253 2.51 -13.92 -13.82
C ARG A 253 3.25 -15.20 -14.22
N PHE A 254 3.42 -15.41 -15.51
CA PHE A 254 3.95 -16.63 -16.10
C PHE A 254 5.27 -16.38 -16.82
N SER A 255 6.18 -17.35 -16.72
CA SER A 255 7.35 -17.42 -17.59
C SER A 255 6.93 -17.69 -19.04
N ARG A 256 7.83 -17.45 -19.99
CA ARG A 256 7.54 -17.66 -21.42
C ARG A 256 7.12 -19.09 -21.74
N ASP A 257 7.74 -20.07 -21.08
CA ASP A 257 7.41 -21.48 -21.28
C ASP A 257 6.07 -21.86 -20.64
N GLN A 258 5.72 -21.25 -19.50
CA GLN A 258 4.40 -21.40 -18.90
C GLN A 258 3.31 -20.81 -19.80
N LEU A 259 3.51 -19.61 -20.36
CA LEU A 259 2.56 -18.99 -21.31
C LEU A 259 2.32 -19.91 -22.51
N ARG A 260 3.40 -20.37 -23.17
CA ARG A 260 3.31 -21.29 -24.31
C ARG A 260 2.64 -22.62 -23.97
N ARG A 261 2.86 -23.14 -22.76
CA ARG A 261 2.23 -24.39 -22.31
C ARG A 261 0.74 -24.17 -22.07
N LEU A 262 0.38 -23.14 -21.29
CA LEU A 262 -1.01 -22.81 -20.97
C LEU A 262 -1.82 -22.48 -22.22
N ASP A 263 -1.24 -21.74 -23.17
CA ASP A 263 -1.91 -21.43 -24.43
C ASP A 263 -2.14 -22.67 -25.31
N ARG A 264 -1.17 -23.60 -25.35
CA ARG A 264 -1.35 -24.89 -26.04
C ARG A 264 -2.39 -25.79 -25.40
N GLU A 265 -2.43 -25.81 -24.07
CA GLU A 265 -3.32 -26.70 -23.31
C GLU A 265 -4.74 -26.16 -23.22
N ARG A 266 -4.90 -24.84 -23.13
CA ARG A 266 -6.17 -24.18 -22.78
C ARG A 266 -6.66 -23.18 -23.82
N GLY A 267 -5.86 -22.86 -24.85
CA GLY A 267 -6.14 -21.78 -25.79
C GLY A 267 -7.52 -21.88 -26.42
N THR A 268 -7.89 -23.04 -26.96
CA THR A 268 -9.22 -23.31 -27.54
C THR A 268 -10.37 -23.02 -26.57
N ASP A 269 -10.26 -23.46 -25.32
CA ASP A 269 -11.29 -23.26 -24.31
C ASP A 269 -11.41 -21.80 -23.92
N VAL A 270 -10.27 -21.12 -23.77
CA VAL A 270 -10.22 -19.69 -23.48
C VAL A 270 -10.77 -18.88 -24.64
N ALA A 271 -10.52 -19.26 -25.90
CA ALA A 271 -11.11 -18.62 -27.08
C ALA A 271 -12.64 -18.57 -26.98
N ARG A 272 -13.27 -19.72 -26.68
CA ARG A 272 -14.73 -19.81 -26.48
C ARG A 272 -15.22 -18.95 -25.32
N ILE A 273 -14.42 -18.83 -24.26
CA ILE A 273 -14.74 -17.94 -23.14
C ILE A 273 -14.74 -16.48 -23.60
N LEU A 274 -13.70 -16.05 -24.33
CA LEU A 274 -13.55 -14.67 -24.82
C LEU A 274 -14.65 -14.29 -25.81
N ASP A 275 -15.11 -15.22 -26.64
CA ASP A 275 -16.18 -14.97 -27.61
C ASP A 275 -17.52 -14.60 -26.97
N ARG A 276 -17.70 -14.87 -25.67
CA ARG A 276 -18.88 -14.42 -24.90
C ARG A 276 -18.80 -12.96 -24.48
N TYR A 277 -17.67 -12.30 -24.66
CA TYR A 277 -17.41 -10.92 -24.22
C TYR A 277 -16.87 -10.09 -25.40
N GLN A 278 -17.77 -9.51 -26.19
CA GLN A 278 -17.42 -8.76 -27.41
C GLN A 278 -17.57 -7.23 -27.26
N GLY A 279 -18.34 -6.77 -26.28
CA GLY A 279 -18.66 -5.35 -26.09
C GLY A 279 -17.69 -4.61 -25.16
N ASP A 280 -17.61 -3.29 -25.33
CA ASP A 280 -16.81 -2.41 -24.44
C ASP A 280 -17.28 -2.46 -22.98
N GLY A 281 -18.57 -2.73 -22.73
CA GLY A 281 -19.15 -2.87 -21.40
C GLY A 281 -18.82 -4.19 -20.69
N ASP A 282 -18.36 -5.19 -21.44
CA ASP A 282 -18.17 -6.55 -20.94
C ASP A 282 -16.98 -6.69 -20.01
N TRP A 283 -16.03 -5.73 -20.06
CA TRP A 283 -14.85 -5.76 -19.21
C TRP A 283 -15.20 -5.86 -17.72
N HIS A 284 -16.18 -5.09 -17.26
CA HIS A 284 -16.59 -5.08 -15.84
C HIS A 284 -17.13 -6.42 -15.37
N ILE A 285 -17.85 -7.12 -16.24
CA ILE A 285 -18.40 -8.46 -15.98
C ILE A 285 -17.24 -9.47 -16.02
N PHE A 286 -16.41 -9.42 -17.07
CA PHE A 286 -15.27 -10.29 -17.25
C PHE A 286 -14.35 -10.30 -16.03
N ARG A 287 -13.93 -9.12 -15.53
CA ARG A 287 -13.03 -9.01 -14.38
C ARG A 287 -13.64 -9.44 -13.04
N ARG A 288 -14.97 -9.54 -12.94
CA ARG A 288 -15.66 -10.09 -11.75
C ARG A 288 -15.69 -11.61 -11.77
N VAL A 289 -15.80 -12.20 -12.96
CA VAL A 289 -15.83 -13.66 -13.14
C VAL A 289 -14.42 -14.26 -13.15
N TYR A 290 -13.50 -13.62 -13.87
CA TYR A 290 -12.12 -14.08 -14.07
C TYR A 290 -11.15 -13.21 -13.29
N THR A 291 -11.12 -13.43 -11.98
CA THR A 291 -10.14 -12.83 -11.06
C THR A 291 -8.82 -13.60 -11.09
N VAL A 292 -7.75 -13.00 -10.55
CA VAL A 292 -6.44 -13.67 -10.46
C VAL A 292 -6.51 -14.98 -9.65
N PRO A 293 -7.17 -15.06 -8.47
CA PRO A 293 -7.26 -16.30 -7.71
C PRO A 293 -8.08 -17.40 -8.39
N ARG A 294 -9.04 -17.03 -9.26
CA ARG A 294 -9.84 -18.01 -10.01
C ARG A 294 -9.11 -18.51 -11.24
N ASP A 295 -8.60 -17.60 -12.06
CA ASP A 295 -7.89 -17.94 -13.29
C ASP A 295 -6.97 -16.81 -13.75
N ALA A 296 -5.73 -16.81 -13.24
CA ALA A 296 -4.72 -15.83 -13.60
C ALA A 296 -4.41 -15.79 -15.11
N TYR A 297 -4.54 -16.91 -15.83
CA TYR A 297 -4.25 -16.95 -17.28
C TYR A 297 -5.33 -16.22 -18.08
N ILE A 298 -6.61 -16.55 -17.82
CA ILE A 298 -7.74 -15.87 -18.48
C ILE A 298 -7.79 -14.40 -18.09
N HIS A 299 -7.55 -14.09 -16.81
CA HIS A 299 -7.51 -12.72 -16.31
C HIS A 299 -6.48 -11.87 -17.06
N GLU A 300 -5.24 -12.36 -17.18
CA GLU A 300 -4.15 -11.62 -17.81
C GLU A 300 -4.38 -11.44 -19.31
N LEU A 301 -4.72 -12.52 -20.03
CA LEU A 301 -5.07 -12.47 -21.45
C LEU A 301 -6.21 -11.49 -21.69
N GLY A 302 -7.30 -11.62 -20.95
CA GLY A 302 -8.46 -10.73 -21.05
C GLY A 302 -8.07 -9.27 -20.82
N THR A 303 -7.25 -8.98 -19.81
CA THR A 303 -6.80 -7.60 -19.54
C THR A 303 -6.03 -7.00 -20.72
N HIS A 304 -5.14 -7.77 -21.36
CA HIS A 304 -4.47 -7.36 -22.60
C HIS A 304 -5.47 -7.14 -23.73
N LEU A 305 -6.43 -8.07 -23.92
CA LEU A 305 -7.47 -7.99 -24.94
C LEU A 305 -8.35 -6.74 -24.80
N PHE A 306 -8.93 -6.51 -23.62
CA PHE A 306 -9.79 -5.36 -23.38
C PHE A 306 -9.02 -4.05 -23.50
N ARG A 307 -7.76 -4.01 -23.06
CA ARG A 307 -6.90 -2.85 -23.24
C ARG A 307 -6.62 -2.57 -24.72
N ARG A 308 -6.28 -3.60 -25.51
CA ARG A 308 -6.12 -3.49 -26.97
C ARG A 308 -7.37 -2.91 -27.60
N ASN A 309 -8.53 -3.51 -27.34
CA ASN A 309 -9.81 -3.11 -27.94
C ASN A 309 -10.19 -1.68 -27.54
N ARG A 310 -10.04 -1.32 -26.26
CA ARG A 310 -10.27 0.05 -25.78
C ARG A 310 -9.40 1.04 -26.52
N HIS A 311 -8.10 0.78 -26.66
CA HIS A 311 -7.22 1.70 -27.36
C HIS A 311 -7.52 1.79 -28.86
N LEU A 312 -7.94 0.69 -29.51
CA LEU A 312 -8.40 0.73 -30.89
C LEU A 312 -9.66 1.59 -31.05
N ALA A 313 -10.66 1.43 -30.17
CA ALA A 313 -11.86 2.25 -30.16
C ALA A 313 -11.52 3.74 -29.96
N LEU A 314 -10.68 4.05 -28.96
CA LEU A 314 -10.18 5.39 -28.72
C LEU A 314 -9.43 5.97 -29.93
N ALA A 315 -8.71 5.16 -30.70
CA ALA A 315 -8.01 5.61 -31.91
C ALA A 315 -8.96 5.93 -33.09
N ARG A 316 -10.19 5.40 -33.07
CA ARG A 316 -11.21 5.63 -34.10
C ARG A 316 -12.16 6.77 -33.74
N GLU A 317 -12.05 7.36 -32.54
CA GLU A 317 -12.82 8.54 -32.13
C GLU A 317 -12.51 9.75 -33.04
N PRO A 318 -13.51 10.35 -33.71
CA PRO A 318 -13.31 11.44 -34.67
C PRO A 318 -12.66 12.70 -34.05
N ASP A 319 -13.06 13.05 -32.83
CA ASP A 319 -12.68 14.31 -32.18
C ASP A 319 -11.32 14.25 -31.46
N ARG A 320 -10.62 13.11 -31.56
CA ARG A 320 -9.35 12.90 -30.86
C ARG A 320 -8.21 13.54 -31.63
N SER A 321 -7.41 14.36 -30.93
CA SER A 321 -6.21 14.97 -31.51
C SER A 321 -5.30 13.93 -32.17
N GLU A 322 -4.69 14.27 -33.31
CA GLU A 322 -3.83 13.38 -34.11
C GLU A 322 -2.79 12.63 -33.27
N ARG A 323 -2.10 13.35 -32.36
CA ARG A 323 -1.09 12.76 -31.48
C ARG A 323 -1.67 11.65 -30.60
N LYS A 324 -2.75 11.93 -29.86
CA LYS A 324 -3.42 10.95 -28.99
C LYS A 324 -4.04 9.80 -29.78
N ARG A 325 -4.43 10.05 -31.04
CA ARG A 325 -4.96 9.04 -31.95
C ARG A 325 -3.87 8.04 -32.34
N ARG A 326 -2.73 8.52 -32.83
CA ARG A 326 -1.55 7.70 -33.17
C ARG A 326 -0.99 6.94 -31.96
N GLU A 327 -0.97 7.57 -30.79
CA GLU A 327 -0.58 6.92 -29.54
C GLU A 327 -1.53 5.75 -29.19
N SER A 328 -2.83 5.93 -29.34
CA SER A 328 -3.81 4.86 -29.16
C SER A 328 -3.63 3.72 -30.16
N TYR A 329 -3.40 4.01 -31.45
CA TYR A 329 -3.06 2.97 -32.44
C TYR A 329 -1.79 2.21 -32.07
N PHE A 330 -0.75 2.93 -31.63
CA PHE A 330 0.50 2.30 -31.18
C PHE A 330 0.28 1.37 -29.99
N ILE A 331 -0.47 1.80 -28.97
CA ILE A 331 -0.78 0.95 -27.82
C ILE A 331 -1.56 -0.29 -28.26
N ALA A 332 -2.61 -0.12 -29.08
CA ALA A 332 -3.41 -1.24 -29.58
C ALA A 332 -2.54 -2.22 -30.39
N GLN A 333 -1.66 -1.73 -31.27
CA GLN A 333 -0.73 -2.55 -32.04
C GLN A 333 0.14 -3.41 -31.12
N ARG A 334 0.73 -2.80 -30.09
CA ARG A 334 1.67 -3.48 -29.19
C ARG A 334 0.97 -4.49 -28.28
N GLU A 335 -0.19 -4.16 -27.74
CA GLU A 335 -1.02 -5.13 -27.00
C GLU A 335 -1.45 -6.30 -27.90
N ASN A 336 -1.77 -6.05 -29.18
CA ASN A 336 -2.09 -7.12 -30.13
C ASN A 336 -0.89 -8.04 -30.40
N ARG A 337 0.32 -7.50 -30.47
CA ARG A 337 1.53 -8.33 -30.62
C ARG A 337 1.81 -9.20 -29.39
N ILE A 338 1.53 -8.69 -28.17
CA ILE A 338 1.57 -9.52 -26.95
C ILE A 338 0.61 -10.71 -27.11
N LEU A 339 -0.64 -10.41 -27.48
CA LEU A 339 -1.69 -11.40 -27.67
C LEU A 339 -1.32 -12.47 -28.72
N GLU A 340 -0.87 -12.06 -29.90
CA GLU A 340 -0.52 -12.99 -30.98
C GLU A 340 0.73 -13.82 -30.69
N GLN A 341 1.69 -13.29 -29.91
CA GLN A 341 2.95 -13.98 -29.64
C GLN A 341 2.90 -14.89 -28.41
N PHE A 342 2.14 -14.50 -27.38
CA PHE A 342 2.14 -15.18 -26.07
C PHE A 342 0.82 -15.88 -25.73
N PHE A 343 -0.25 -15.56 -26.46
CA PHE A 343 -1.61 -16.12 -26.30
C PHE A 343 -2.18 -16.53 -27.66
N GLN A 344 -1.31 -17.08 -28.52
CA GLN A 344 -1.55 -17.28 -29.94
C GLN A 344 -2.81 -18.11 -30.21
N GLN A 345 -2.90 -19.32 -29.62
CA GLN A 345 -4.01 -20.23 -29.87
C GLN A 345 -5.33 -19.65 -29.39
N ALA A 346 -5.34 -19.05 -28.20
CA ALA A 346 -6.53 -18.41 -27.66
C ALA A 346 -7.05 -17.28 -28.57
N ILE A 347 -6.16 -16.51 -29.19
CA ILE A 347 -6.54 -15.40 -30.07
C ILE A 347 -6.91 -15.88 -31.46
N GLU A 348 -6.12 -16.77 -32.07
CA GLU A 348 -6.36 -17.31 -33.41
C GLU A 348 -7.69 -18.04 -33.52
N GLN A 349 -8.12 -18.72 -32.45
CA GLN A 349 -9.37 -19.47 -32.40
C GLN A 349 -10.57 -18.64 -31.91
N SER A 350 -10.36 -17.38 -31.52
CA SER A 350 -11.43 -16.49 -31.07
C SER A 350 -11.91 -15.57 -32.18
N SER A 351 -13.13 -15.07 -32.04
CA SER A 351 -13.69 -13.95 -32.82
C SER A 351 -12.94 -12.63 -32.64
N HIS A 352 -12.05 -12.54 -31.65
CA HIS A 352 -11.24 -11.35 -31.35
C HIS A 352 -9.98 -11.20 -32.21
N ARG A 353 -9.71 -12.14 -33.12
CA ARG A 353 -8.61 -12.04 -34.08
C ARG A 353 -8.81 -10.82 -34.98
N TRP A 354 -7.76 -10.02 -35.16
CA TRP A 354 -7.83 -8.91 -36.11
C TRP A 354 -7.94 -9.41 -37.55
N THR A 355 -8.79 -8.72 -38.33
CA THR A 355 -8.85 -8.87 -39.78
C THR A 355 -7.62 -8.25 -40.44
N ALA A 356 -7.35 -8.64 -41.69
CA ALA A 356 -6.26 -8.06 -42.46
C ALA A 356 -6.41 -6.53 -42.62
N ASP A 357 -7.64 -6.04 -42.75
CA ASP A 357 -7.94 -4.61 -42.84
C ASP A 357 -7.61 -3.88 -41.54
N THR A 358 -8.06 -4.41 -40.40
CA THR A 358 -7.76 -3.80 -39.09
C THR A 358 -6.26 -3.76 -38.85
N ARG A 359 -5.53 -4.83 -39.22
CA ARG A 359 -4.07 -4.86 -39.09
C ARG A 359 -3.41 -3.78 -39.96
N ARG A 360 -3.79 -3.68 -41.25
CA ARG A 360 -3.27 -2.64 -42.16
C ARG A 360 -3.56 -1.24 -41.66
N GLU A 361 -4.79 -0.98 -41.21
CA GLU A 361 -5.20 0.29 -40.61
C GLU A 361 -4.28 0.65 -39.44
N VAL A 362 -4.19 -0.22 -38.44
CA VAL A 362 -3.38 0.00 -37.24
C VAL A 362 -1.90 0.19 -37.59
N ASP A 363 -1.34 -0.67 -38.45
CA ASP A 363 0.08 -0.61 -38.82
C ASP A 363 0.43 0.67 -39.59
N SER A 364 -0.49 1.19 -40.42
CA SER A 364 -0.29 2.44 -41.17
C SER A 364 -0.33 3.69 -40.30
N GLN A 365 -1.01 3.62 -39.14
CA GLN A 365 -1.25 4.76 -38.26
C GLN A 365 -0.41 4.72 -36.97
N ALA A 366 0.05 3.53 -36.57
CA ALA A 366 0.85 3.34 -35.37
C ALA A 366 2.21 4.02 -35.52
N PHE A 367 2.45 5.03 -34.68
CA PHE A 367 3.75 5.68 -34.56
C PHE A 367 4.45 5.16 -33.32
N ALA A 368 5.75 4.82 -33.38
CA ALA A 368 6.52 4.31 -32.25
C ALA A 368 7.42 5.40 -31.64
N PRO A 369 6.88 6.32 -30.81
CA PRO A 369 7.66 7.41 -30.23
C PRO A 369 8.67 6.96 -29.18
N TYR A 370 8.51 5.77 -28.59
CA TYR A 370 9.32 5.28 -27.47
C TYR A 370 9.27 3.75 -27.36
N VAL A 371 10.14 3.20 -26.50
CA VAL A 371 10.11 1.78 -26.11
C VAL A 371 8.82 1.50 -25.34
N TYR A 372 7.96 0.70 -25.95
CA TYR A 372 6.66 0.37 -25.37
C TYR A 372 6.81 -0.44 -24.08
N GLU A 373 6.14 -0.01 -23.00
CA GLU A 373 5.95 -0.79 -21.77
C GLU A 373 4.43 -0.96 -21.56
N SER A 374 3.94 -2.21 -21.58
CA SER A 374 2.53 -2.47 -21.29
C SER A 374 2.18 -2.08 -19.86
N ALA A 375 1.01 -1.45 -19.70
CA ALA A 375 0.49 -1.10 -18.39
C ALA A 375 -0.18 -2.30 -17.69
N VAL A 376 -0.48 -3.37 -18.42
CA VAL A 376 -1.03 -4.60 -17.85
C VAL A 376 -0.01 -5.20 -16.90
N SER A 377 -0.47 -5.58 -15.69
CA SER A 377 0.38 -6.23 -14.70
C SER A 377 1.63 -5.40 -14.30
N ARG A 378 1.61 -4.07 -14.49
CA ARG A 378 2.75 -3.19 -14.16
C ARG A 378 3.15 -3.25 -12.68
N ASN A 379 2.21 -3.62 -11.81
CA ASN A 379 2.41 -3.75 -10.37
C ASN A 379 3.07 -5.07 -9.94
N LEU A 380 3.32 -6.02 -10.87
CA LEU A 380 4.00 -7.27 -10.54
C LEU A 380 5.45 -7.01 -10.08
N ILE A 381 5.83 -7.64 -8.98
CA ILE A 381 7.21 -7.69 -8.52
C ILE A 381 7.96 -8.71 -9.38
N THR A 382 8.94 -8.23 -10.15
CA THR A 382 9.69 -9.06 -11.12
C THR A 382 11.20 -9.12 -10.84
N HIS A 383 11.70 -8.25 -9.96
CA HIS A 383 13.14 -8.17 -9.65
C HIS A 383 13.57 -9.09 -8.50
N VAL A 384 12.63 -9.55 -7.69
CA VAL A 384 12.86 -10.39 -6.52
C VAL A 384 11.77 -11.46 -6.48
N SER A 385 12.16 -12.71 -6.28
CA SER A 385 11.18 -13.80 -6.11
C SER A 385 10.52 -13.76 -4.74
N ARG A 386 9.32 -14.36 -4.63
CA ARG A 386 8.62 -14.54 -3.35
C ARG A 386 9.52 -15.17 -2.28
N THR A 387 10.27 -16.21 -2.65
CA THR A 387 11.15 -16.92 -1.72
C THR A 387 12.28 -16.03 -1.20
N GLN A 388 12.93 -15.28 -2.09
CA GLN A 388 13.97 -14.31 -1.70
C GLN A 388 13.41 -13.22 -0.77
N MET A 389 12.20 -12.71 -1.07
CA MET A 389 11.54 -11.71 -0.23
C MET A 389 11.29 -12.25 1.19
N ILE A 390 10.69 -13.45 1.29
CA ILE A 390 10.40 -14.09 2.59
C ILE A 390 11.70 -14.37 3.36
N MET A 391 12.72 -14.95 2.71
CA MET A 391 14.01 -15.22 3.34
C MET A 391 14.68 -13.94 3.85
N GLY A 392 14.63 -12.86 3.06
CA GLY A 392 15.16 -11.55 3.44
C GLY A 392 14.48 -11.01 4.71
N PHE A 393 13.14 -11.00 4.73
CA PHE A 393 12.40 -10.59 5.94
C PHE A 393 12.70 -11.50 7.13
N SER A 394 12.63 -12.82 6.97
CA SER A 394 12.87 -13.78 8.05
C SER A 394 14.27 -13.63 8.66
N GLY A 395 15.30 -13.41 7.83
CA GLY A 395 16.67 -13.18 8.31
C GLY A 395 16.78 -11.91 9.16
N VAL A 396 16.20 -10.79 8.71
CA VAL A 396 16.20 -9.53 9.47
C VAL A 396 15.41 -9.66 10.76
N ILE A 397 14.24 -10.31 10.72
CA ILE A 397 13.41 -10.56 11.91
C ILE A 397 14.18 -11.40 12.93
N ALA A 398 14.83 -12.50 12.51
CA ALA A 398 15.61 -13.34 13.40
C ALA A 398 16.76 -12.57 14.07
N ALA A 399 17.47 -11.73 13.31
CA ALA A 399 18.53 -10.86 13.85
C ALA A 399 17.98 -9.87 14.89
N LEU A 400 16.84 -9.22 14.62
CA LEU A 400 16.19 -8.31 15.56
C LEU A 400 15.74 -9.02 16.84
N LEU A 401 15.13 -10.21 16.72
CA LEU A 401 14.74 -11.00 17.88
C LEU A 401 15.95 -11.39 18.73
N LEU A 402 17.06 -11.79 18.10
CA LEU A 402 18.30 -12.12 18.81
C LEU A 402 18.83 -10.90 19.59
N VAL A 403 18.91 -9.72 18.96
CA VAL A 403 19.31 -8.49 19.64
C VAL A 403 18.34 -8.15 20.77
N GLY A 404 17.04 -8.31 20.55
CA GLY A 404 16.00 -8.13 21.56
C GLY A 404 16.21 -9.00 22.80
N ILE A 405 16.54 -10.28 22.61
CA ILE A 405 16.80 -11.24 23.69
C ILE A 405 18.08 -10.87 24.45
N VAL A 406 19.16 -10.56 23.74
CA VAL A 406 20.45 -10.17 24.34
C VAL A 406 20.30 -8.90 25.18
N CYS A 407 19.63 -7.89 24.64
CA CYS A 407 19.36 -6.65 25.36
C CYS A 407 18.46 -6.85 26.59
N GLY A 408 17.48 -7.76 26.52
CA GLY A 408 16.57 -8.07 27.63
C GLY A 408 17.25 -8.78 28.81
N ARG A 409 18.10 -9.79 28.55
CA ARG A 409 18.78 -10.56 29.61
C ARG A 409 19.69 -9.71 30.48
N THR A 410 20.42 -8.77 29.88
CA THR A 410 21.36 -7.92 30.66
C THR A 410 20.68 -6.95 31.62
N SER A 411 19.39 -6.66 31.43
CA SER A 411 18.66 -5.75 32.33
C SER A 411 18.15 -6.41 33.61
N SER A 412 17.93 -7.74 33.63
CA SER A 412 17.48 -8.44 34.83
C SER A 412 18.60 -8.61 35.87
N ASP A 413 19.86 -8.59 35.44
CA ASP A 413 21.00 -8.79 36.35
C ASP A 413 21.39 -7.51 37.10
N SER A 414 21.08 -6.32 36.56
CA SER A 414 21.34 -5.04 37.22
C SER A 414 20.27 -4.62 38.25
N GLU A 415 19.10 -5.26 38.23
CA GLU A 415 18.00 -4.97 39.16
C GLU A 415 17.94 -5.96 40.35
N ARG A 416 18.85 -6.95 40.45
CA ARG A 416 18.97 -7.73 41.69
C ARG A 416 19.48 -6.81 42.80
N PRO A 417 18.67 -6.50 43.83
CA PRO A 417 19.11 -5.67 44.93
C PRO A 417 20.27 -6.36 45.62
N LEU A 418 21.28 -5.58 46.03
CA LEU A 418 22.26 -5.96 47.05
C LEU A 418 21.54 -6.19 48.40
N GLN A 419 20.70 -7.23 48.46
CA GLN A 419 19.94 -7.63 49.64
C GLN A 419 20.63 -8.76 50.42
N ARG A 420 21.92 -9.01 50.17
CA ARG A 420 22.73 -9.94 50.94
C ARG A 420 23.97 -9.23 51.45
N GLU A 421 23.84 -8.56 52.60
CA GLU A 421 24.90 -8.40 53.61
C GLU A 421 24.31 -7.64 54.82
N SER A 422 23.40 -8.31 55.53
CA SER A 422 23.11 -7.98 56.93
C SER A 422 22.52 -9.23 57.62
N LYS A 423 23.38 -10.22 57.87
CA LYS A 423 23.18 -11.20 58.94
C LYS A 423 24.53 -11.53 59.55
#